data_AF-A0A1Y2M880-F1
#
_entry.id   AF-A0A1Y2M880-F1
#
_cell.length_a   1.000
_cell.length_b   1.000
_cell.length_c   1.000
_cell.angle_alpha   90.00
_cell.angle_beta   90.00
_cell.angle_gamma   90.00
#
_symmetry.space_group_name_H-M   'P 1'
#
loop_
_entity.id
_entity.type
_entity.pdbx_description
1 polymer ?
#
loop_
_entity_poly.entity_id
_entity_poly.type
_entity_poly.pdbx_seq_one_letter_code
_entity_poly.pdbx_strand_id
1 'polypeptide(L)'
;MSTASAPAPESVHPWAPNMTYKARRPAAAIPTLCERYVEQQVVTFFRGYIPLSPPSFDYGPTMERATKFVVITGLFSSDRAFYDGIIALLQAKTTTNALTLSMLQDSHLLAVLTRMADGITNDAFATSRADSLRFYSRNPGVIDQLVWAVTHPNGAHPAIRQEINDSFFIAVLLIRHFQLHGGLILPPLSAGRVREAKHEVVVKREKEAGRGADNVSIHYPNW
;
A
#
# COMPACT_ATOMS: atom_id res chain seq x y z
N MET A 1 -20.03 28.02 -40.88
CA MET A 1 -20.01 26.68 -40.23
C MET A 1 -18.77 26.61 -39.38
N SER A 2 -18.91 26.71 -38.06
CA SER A 2 -17.80 26.72 -37.11
C SER A 2 -17.65 25.32 -36.53
N THR A 3 -16.55 24.64 -36.81
CA THR A 3 -16.23 23.33 -36.24
C THR A 3 -15.71 23.53 -34.82
N ALA A 4 -16.51 23.12 -33.83
CA ALA A 4 -16.06 23.04 -32.45
C ALA A 4 -14.93 22.02 -32.36
N SER A 5 -13.75 22.47 -31.93
CA SER A 5 -12.62 21.59 -31.63
C SER A 5 -12.98 20.69 -30.46
N ALA A 6 -12.80 19.39 -30.62
CA ALA A 6 -12.93 18.43 -29.53
C ALA A 6 -11.94 18.79 -28.40
N PRO A 7 -12.34 18.67 -27.11
CA PRO A 7 -11.43 18.88 -26.01
C PRO A 7 -10.28 17.86 -26.10
N ALA A 8 -9.04 18.34 -25.93
CA ALA A 8 -7.88 17.48 -25.84
C ALA A 8 -8.06 16.47 -24.68
N PRO A 9 -7.58 15.23 -24.82
CA PRO A 9 -7.62 14.28 -23.71
C PRO A 9 -6.87 14.87 -22.52
N GLU A 10 -7.54 14.94 -21.37
CA GLU A 10 -6.91 15.25 -20.09
C GLU A 10 -5.68 14.35 -19.96
N SER A 11 -4.50 14.96 -19.78
CA SER A 11 -3.32 14.20 -19.42
C SER A 11 -3.65 13.44 -18.14
N VAL A 12 -3.54 12.11 -18.18
CA VAL A 12 -3.66 11.25 -17.01
C VAL A 12 -2.48 11.58 -16.10
N HIS A 13 -2.58 12.67 -15.35
CA HIS A 13 -1.78 12.85 -14.16
C HIS A 13 -2.37 11.88 -13.15
N PRO A 14 -1.68 10.75 -12.85
CA PRO A 14 -2.15 9.89 -11.78
C PRO A 14 -2.23 10.77 -10.54
N TRP A 15 -3.42 10.82 -9.93
CA TRP A 15 -3.59 11.46 -8.64
C TRP A 15 -2.47 10.94 -7.74
N ALA A 16 -1.60 11.83 -7.28
CA ALA A 16 -0.36 11.52 -6.58
C ALA A 16 -0.24 12.48 -5.39
N PRO A 17 -0.96 12.21 -4.28
CA PRO A 17 -0.93 13.09 -3.12
C PRO A 17 0.50 13.22 -2.58
N ASN A 18 0.79 14.30 -1.85
CA ASN A 18 2.09 14.43 -1.20
C ASN A 18 2.29 13.30 -0.18
N MET A 19 3.15 12.35 -0.52
CA MET A 19 3.46 11.15 0.27
C MET A 19 4.53 11.41 1.35
N THR A 20 4.49 12.57 1.99
CA THR A 20 5.38 12.85 3.13
C THR A 20 4.68 12.43 4.42
N TYR A 21 5.21 11.40 5.09
CA TYR A 21 4.79 11.01 6.43
C TYR A 21 5.97 11.09 7.41
N LYS A 22 5.85 11.96 8.41
CA LYS A 22 6.79 12.09 9.54
C LYS A 22 6.02 12.45 10.80
N ALA A 23 5.20 11.54 11.31
CA ALA A 23 4.35 11.89 12.44
C ALA A 23 5.13 11.98 13.77
N ARG A 24 5.66 13.18 14.07
CA ARG A 24 5.63 13.90 15.35
C ARG A 24 5.72 15.41 15.08
N ARG A 25 4.55 16.03 14.92
CA ARG A 25 4.37 17.46 14.61
C ARG A 25 3.86 18.26 15.83
N PRO A 26 4.13 19.59 15.92
CA PRO A 26 3.53 20.44 16.94
C PRO A 26 2.01 20.45 16.85
N ALA A 27 1.31 20.67 17.97
CA ALA A 27 -0.16 20.65 18.03
C ALA A 27 -0.84 21.63 17.05
N ALA A 28 -0.16 22.72 16.69
CA ALA A 28 -0.68 23.75 15.77
C ALA A 28 -0.46 23.43 14.28
N ALA A 29 0.31 22.39 13.92
CA ALA A 29 0.61 22.09 12.53
C ALA A 29 -0.57 21.39 11.84
N ILE A 30 -0.95 21.88 10.66
CA ILE A 30 -2.04 21.29 9.87
C ILE A 30 -1.53 19.98 9.24
N PRO A 31 -2.21 18.84 9.44
CA PRO A 31 -1.84 17.57 8.84
C PRO A 31 -1.91 17.60 7.30
N THR A 32 -0.97 16.96 6.61
CA THR A 32 -1.13 16.64 5.18
C THR A 32 -2.19 15.56 4.96
N LEU A 33 -2.67 15.37 3.72
CA LEU A 33 -3.63 14.30 3.41
C LEU A 33 -3.09 12.90 3.75
N CYS A 34 -1.84 12.62 3.38
CA CYS A 34 -1.20 11.34 3.70
C CYS A 34 -1.09 11.14 5.21
N GLU A 35 -0.75 12.18 5.97
CA GLU A 35 -0.69 12.09 7.43
C GLU A 35 -2.06 11.80 8.04
N ARG A 36 -3.12 12.48 7.61
CA ARG A 36 -4.48 12.20 8.12
C ARG A 36 -4.92 10.79 7.78
N TYR A 37 -4.70 10.34 6.55
CA TYR A 37 -5.04 8.97 6.15
C TYR A 37 -4.30 7.94 7.00
N VAL A 38 -2.98 8.07 7.13
CA VAL A 38 -2.18 7.13 7.91
C VAL A 38 -2.57 7.13 9.39
N GLU A 39 -2.70 8.30 10.02
CA GLU A 39 -3.01 8.41 11.45
C GLU A 39 -4.45 7.99 11.79
N GLN A 40 -5.43 8.33 10.95
CA GLN A 40 -6.84 8.08 11.24
C GLN A 40 -7.32 6.72 10.72
N GLN A 41 -6.79 6.25 9.58
CA GLN A 41 -7.19 4.98 8.97
C GLN A 41 -6.17 3.88 9.30
N VAL A 42 -4.95 3.99 8.79
CA VAL A 42 -4.00 2.86 8.78
C VAL A 42 -3.54 2.49 10.19
N VAL A 43 -3.14 3.47 11.02
CA VAL A 43 -2.73 3.21 12.40
C VAL A 43 -3.90 2.69 13.24
N THR A 44 -5.10 3.22 13.05
CA THR A 44 -6.31 2.73 13.75
C THR A 44 -6.62 1.28 13.37
N PHE A 45 -6.51 0.93 12.09
CA PHE A 45 -6.67 -0.43 11.60
C PHE A 45 -5.62 -1.37 12.20
N PHE A 46 -4.34 -0.97 12.19
CA PHE A 46 -3.24 -1.77 12.74
C PHE A 46 -3.43 -2.02 14.24
N ARG A 47 -3.83 -1.01 15.02
CA ARG A 47 -4.12 -1.19 16.45
C ARG A 47 -5.28 -2.16 16.69
N GLY A 48 -6.28 -2.17 15.80
CA GLY A 48 -7.45 -3.04 15.93
C GLY A 48 -7.19 -4.50 15.56
N TYR A 49 -6.43 -4.74 14.49
CA TYR A 49 -6.35 -6.07 13.85
C TYR A 49 -4.93 -6.61 13.64
N ILE A 50 -3.90 -5.78 13.82
CA ILE A 50 -2.48 -6.18 13.73
C ILE A 50 -1.73 -5.65 14.98
N PRO A 51 -2.16 -6.03 16.19
CA PRO A 51 -1.55 -5.53 17.42
C PRO A 51 -0.09 -6.02 17.50
N LEU A 52 0.84 -5.08 17.61
CA LEU A 52 2.26 -5.35 17.84
C LEU A 52 2.59 -5.12 19.31
N SER A 53 3.49 -5.93 19.84
CA SER A 53 3.95 -5.81 21.23
C SER A 53 5.03 -4.73 21.37
N PRO A 54 5.01 -3.91 22.45
CA PRO A 54 4.03 -3.87 23.55
C PRO A 54 2.72 -3.16 23.15
N PRO A 55 1.63 -3.17 23.96
CA PRO A 55 0.38 -2.47 23.62
C PRO A 55 0.52 -0.98 23.28
N SER A 56 1.59 -0.35 23.78
CA SER A 56 2.00 1.02 23.47
C SER A 56 2.90 1.14 22.23
N PHE A 57 2.91 0.12 21.35
CA PHE A 57 3.79 0.10 20.18
C PHE A 57 3.57 1.35 19.32
N ASP A 58 4.68 2.03 19.03
CA ASP A 58 4.67 3.20 18.16
C ASP A 58 4.71 2.73 16.71
N TYR A 59 3.56 2.78 16.03
CA TYR A 59 3.46 2.45 14.61
C TYR A 59 4.07 3.54 13.70
N GLY A 60 4.37 4.73 14.22
CA GLY A 60 4.90 5.86 13.46
C GLY A 60 6.12 5.52 12.60
N PRO A 61 7.20 4.94 13.16
CA PRO A 61 8.37 4.50 12.40
C PRO A 61 8.05 3.50 11.28
N THR A 62 7.15 2.55 11.52
CA THR A 62 6.72 1.57 10.50
C THR A 62 6.02 2.27 9.34
N MET A 63 5.10 3.19 9.64
CA MET A 63 4.36 3.93 8.61
C MET A 63 5.26 4.90 7.84
N GLU A 64 6.23 5.53 8.51
CA GLU A 64 7.25 6.36 7.84
C GLU A 64 8.10 5.52 6.89
N ARG A 65 8.58 4.35 7.34
CA ARG A 65 9.35 3.43 6.49
C ARG A 65 8.53 2.96 5.29
N ALA A 66 7.27 2.57 5.50
CA ALA A 66 6.39 2.12 4.43
C ALA A 66 6.09 3.25 3.43
N THR A 67 5.87 4.48 3.90
CA THR A 67 5.66 5.64 3.04
C THR A 67 6.88 5.94 2.19
N LYS A 68 8.09 5.95 2.78
CA LYS A 68 9.34 6.10 2.03
C LYS A 68 9.49 5.01 0.97
N PHE A 69 9.21 3.76 1.34
CA PHE A 69 9.25 2.62 0.42
C PHE A 69 8.32 2.84 -0.79
N VAL A 70 7.10 3.31 -0.56
CA VAL A 70 6.13 3.61 -1.63
C VAL A 70 6.62 4.73 -2.53
N VAL A 71 7.13 5.84 -1.97
CA VAL A 71 7.70 6.95 -2.74
C VAL A 71 8.84 6.48 -3.63
N ILE A 72 9.79 5.74 -3.05
CA ILE A 72 10.96 5.22 -3.76
C ILE A 72 10.53 4.29 -4.89
N THR A 73 9.71 3.28 -4.59
CA THR A 73 9.26 2.32 -5.61
C THR A 73 8.44 2.98 -6.71
N GLY A 74 7.66 4.03 -6.39
CA GLY A 74 6.96 4.86 -7.35
C GLY A 74 7.93 5.55 -8.30
N LEU A 75 8.89 6.32 -7.77
CA LEU A 75 9.92 7.03 -8.57
C LEU A 75 10.69 6.08 -9.49
N PHE A 76 11.12 4.93 -8.96
CA PHE A 76 11.82 3.89 -9.72
C PHE A 76 11.00 3.33 -10.88
N SER A 77 9.67 3.23 -10.70
CA SER A 77 8.78 2.71 -11.75
C SER A 77 8.39 3.75 -12.80
N SER A 78 8.48 5.04 -12.49
CA SER A 78 8.03 6.13 -13.37
C SER A 78 9.15 6.83 -14.13
N ASP A 79 10.39 6.78 -13.64
CA ASP A 79 11.51 7.53 -14.21
C ASP A 79 12.74 6.63 -14.40
N ARG A 80 13.01 6.25 -15.66
CA ARG A 80 14.13 5.39 -16.02
C ARG A 80 15.48 6.09 -15.82
N ALA A 81 15.56 7.41 -16.04
CA ALA A 81 16.80 8.16 -15.85
C ALA A 81 17.14 8.25 -14.36
N PHE A 82 16.14 8.44 -13.49
CA PHE A 82 16.31 8.34 -12.05
C PHE A 82 16.78 6.95 -11.63
N TYR A 83 16.17 5.88 -12.16
CA TYR A 83 16.60 4.51 -11.93
C TYR A 83 18.08 4.30 -12.31
N ASP A 84 18.44 4.60 -13.56
CA ASP A 84 19.80 4.42 -14.07
C ASP A 84 20.81 5.26 -13.25
N GLY A 85 20.43 6.47 -12.83
CA GLY A 85 21.24 7.33 -11.96
C GLY A 85 21.46 6.74 -10.56
N ILE A 86 20.44 6.13 -9.95
CA ILE A 86 20.60 5.44 -8.67
C ILE A 86 21.45 4.17 -8.83
N ILE A 87 21.28 3.39 -9.90
CA ILE A 87 22.13 2.23 -10.21
C ILE A 87 23.59 2.65 -10.42
N ALA A 88 23.85 3.78 -11.08
CA ALA A 88 25.19 4.32 -11.25
C ALA A 88 25.80 4.73 -9.89
N LEU A 89 25.04 5.40 -9.02
CA LEU A 89 25.47 5.73 -7.65
C LEU A 89 25.75 4.47 -6.81
N LEU A 90 24.91 3.43 -6.96
CA LEU A 90 25.08 2.09 -6.37
C LEU A 90 26.42 1.47 -6.77
N GLN A 91 26.72 1.46 -8.07
CA GLN A 91 27.98 0.92 -8.61
C GLN A 91 29.20 1.74 -8.16
N ALA A 92 29.05 3.05 -8.08
CA ALA A 92 30.12 3.96 -7.69
C ALA A 92 30.37 4.04 -6.17
N LYS A 93 29.48 3.47 -5.33
CA LYS A 93 29.54 3.52 -3.85
C LYS A 93 29.72 4.92 -3.27
N THR A 94 29.25 5.95 -3.98
CA THR A 94 29.51 7.35 -3.65
C THR A 94 28.19 8.07 -3.42
N THR A 95 27.76 8.15 -2.17
CA THR A 95 26.66 9.05 -1.79
C THR A 95 26.82 9.52 -0.35
N THR A 96 26.58 10.81 -0.12
CA THR A 96 26.48 11.42 1.21
C THR A 96 25.04 11.54 1.69
N ASN A 97 24.06 11.17 0.83
CA ASN A 97 22.65 11.24 1.18
C ASN A 97 22.27 10.07 2.10
N ALA A 98 21.89 10.39 3.34
CA ALA A 98 21.53 9.40 4.36
C ALA A 98 20.33 8.51 3.97
N LEU A 99 19.37 9.02 3.21
CA LEU A 99 18.24 8.23 2.72
C LEU A 99 18.73 7.20 1.70
N THR A 100 19.50 7.63 0.70
CA THR A 100 20.11 6.72 -0.27
C THR A 100 20.94 5.68 0.46
N LEU A 101 21.82 6.07 1.39
CA LEU A 101 22.65 5.15 2.16
C LEU A 101 21.83 4.11 2.95
N SER A 102 20.72 4.52 3.58
CA SER A 102 19.82 3.60 4.29
C SER A 102 19.12 2.60 3.36
N MET A 103 18.79 3.03 2.13
CA MET A 103 18.26 2.13 1.10
C MET A 103 19.33 1.18 0.57
N LEU A 104 20.57 1.66 0.43
CA LEU A 104 21.72 0.85 -0.01
C LEU A 104 22.05 -0.27 0.98
N GLN A 105 21.77 -0.06 2.27
CA GLN A 105 21.99 -1.04 3.32
C GLN A 105 20.85 -2.07 3.43
N ASP A 106 19.68 -1.80 2.85
CA ASP A 106 18.54 -2.73 2.79
C ASP A 106 18.61 -3.55 1.48
N SER A 107 19.38 -4.64 1.52
CA SER A 107 19.61 -5.51 0.36
C SER A 107 18.32 -6.08 -0.22
N HIS A 108 17.29 -6.29 0.61
CA HIS A 108 15.98 -6.76 0.16
C HIS A 108 15.20 -5.68 -0.58
N LEU A 109 15.17 -4.44 -0.07
CA LEU A 109 14.59 -3.31 -0.81
C LEU A 109 15.28 -3.15 -2.17
N LEU A 110 16.60 -3.22 -2.22
CA LEU A 110 17.34 -3.11 -3.48
C LEU A 110 16.99 -4.23 -4.48
N ALA A 111 16.84 -5.46 -4.00
CA ALA A 111 16.41 -6.59 -4.83
C ALA A 111 14.99 -6.38 -5.37
N VAL A 112 14.06 -5.86 -4.55
CA VAL A 112 12.69 -5.53 -4.97
C VAL A 112 12.71 -4.44 -6.04
N LEU A 113 13.48 -3.37 -5.82
CA LEU A 113 13.60 -2.26 -6.78
C LEU A 113 14.19 -2.71 -8.11
N THR A 114 15.25 -3.52 -8.07
CA THR A 114 15.86 -4.15 -9.26
C THR A 114 14.81 -4.94 -10.03
N ARG A 115 14.02 -5.77 -9.34
CA ARG A 115 12.97 -6.57 -9.99
C ARG A 115 11.86 -5.69 -10.56
N MET A 116 11.44 -4.65 -9.85
CA MET A 116 10.39 -3.74 -10.30
C MET A 116 10.77 -3.00 -11.59
N ALA A 117 12.06 -2.73 -11.81
CA ALA A 117 12.62 -2.16 -13.02
C ALA A 117 12.93 -3.19 -14.13
N ASP A 118 12.37 -4.41 -14.00
CA ASP A 118 12.58 -5.56 -14.89
C ASP A 118 14.03 -6.07 -14.95
N GLY A 119 14.82 -5.74 -13.94
CA GLY A 119 16.13 -6.34 -13.72
C GLY A 119 16.03 -7.79 -13.25
N ILE A 120 17.15 -8.51 -13.41
CA ILE A 120 17.29 -9.89 -12.94
C ILE A 120 17.73 -9.88 -11.48
N THR A 121 17.04 -10.65 -10.65
CA THR A 121 17.44 -10.95 -9.26
C THR A 121 17.19 -12.43 -8.98
N ASN A 122 18.06 -13.04 -8.17
CA ASN A 122 17.87 -14.41 -7.68
C ASN A 122 17.10 -14.44 -6.34
N ASP A 123 16.67 -13.29 -5.83
CA ASP A 123 15.90 -13.20 -4.60
C ASP A 123 14.41 -13.50 -4.89
N ALA A 124 13.98 -14.71 -4.51
CA ALA A 124 12.60 -15.17 -4.67
C ALA A 124 11.61 -14.33 -3.85
N PHE A 125 12.00 -13.85 -2.66
CA PHE A 125 11.16 -12.98 -1.84
C PHE A 125 10.97 -11.63 -2.52
N ALA A 126 12.05 -11.04 -3.03
CA ALA A 126 11.99 -9.79 -3.78
C ALA A 126 11.12 -9.90 -5.04
N THR A 127 11.20 -11.05 -5.72
CA THR A 127 10.36 -11.36 -6.89
C THR A 127 8.88 -11.39 -6.52
N SER A 128 8.52 -12.19 -5.52
CA SER A 128 7.15 -12.27 -5.01
C SER A 128 6.61 -10.91 -4.56
N ARG A 129 7.41 -10.08 -3.88
CA ARG A 129 7.01 -8.75 -3.43
C ARG A 129 6.80 -7.77 -4.59
N ALA A 130 7.70 -7.75 -5.58
CA ALA A 130 7.55 -6.90 -6.76
C ALA A 130 6.30 -7.28 -7.57
N ASP A 131 6.05 -8.58 -7.76
CA ASP A 131 4.88 -9.08 -8.48
C ASP A 131 3.58 -8.76 -7.72
N SER A 132 3.58 -8.89 -6.40
CA SER A 132 2.47 -8.48 -5.54
C SER A 132 2.19 -6.98 -5.66
N LEU A 133 3.21 -6.12 -5.58
CA LEU A 133 3.03 -4.67 -5.74
C LEU A 133 2.40 -4.33 -7.09
N ARG A 134 2.81 -4.99 -8.16
CA ARG A 134 2.22 -4.83 -9.50
C ARG A 134 0.78 -5.33 -9.54
N PHE A 135 0.51 -6.49 -8.97
CA PHE A 135 -0.81 -7.10 -8.93
C PHE A 135 -1.85 -6.20 -8.23
N TYR A 136 -1.54 -5.73 -7.01
CA TYR A 136 -2.43 -4.82 -6.27
C TYR A 136 -2.57 -3.46 -6.94
N SER A 137 -1.51 -2.94 -7.58
CA SER A 137 -1.60 -1.66 -8.31
C SER A 137 -2.56 -1.74 -9.50
N ARG A 138 -2.61 -2.88 -10.20
CA ARG A 138 -3.48 -3.12 -11.37
C ARG A 138 -4.89 -3.55 -10.99
N ASN A 139 -5.07 -4.10 -9.79
CA ASN A 139 -6.35 -4.64 -9.31
C ASN A 139 -6.71 -4.00 -7.96
N PRO A 140 -7.11 -2.71 -7.92
CA PRO A 140 -7.32 -1.99 -6.67
C PRO A 140 -8.32 -2.68 -5.73
N GLY A 141 -9.40 -3.28 -6.28
CA GLY A 141 -10.39 -4.01 -5.47
C GLY A 141 -9.86 -5.23 -4.71
N VAL A 142 -8.65 -5.70 -5.01
CA VAL A 142 -8.01 -6.77 -4.23
C VAL A 142 -7.53 -6.24 -2.87
N ILE A 143 -7.29 -4.93 -2.73
CA ILE A 143 -6.96 -4.36 -1.41
C ILE A 143 -8.12 -4.55 -0.43
N ASP A 144 -9.38 -4.47 -0.90
CA ASP A 144 -10.56 -4.70 -0.07
C ASP A 144 -10.57 -6.14 0.45
N GLN A 145 -10.16 -7.09 -0.38
CA GLN A 145 -10.01 -8.50 -0.01
C GLN A 145 -8.88 -8.72 0.99
N LEU A 146 -7.77 -8.00 0.85
CA LEU A 146 -6.70 -8.01 1.85
C LEU A 146 -7.19 -7.49 3.20
N VAL A 147 -7.89 -6.36 3.23
CA VAL A 147 -8.43 -5.79 4.46
C VAL A 147 -9.40 -6.77 5.11
N TRP A 148 -10.31 -7.38 4.33
CA TRP A 148 -11.19 -8.45 4.82
C TRP A 148 -10.42 -9.66 5.36
N ALA A 149 -9.38 -10.11 4.66
CA ALA A 149 -8.56 -11.23 5.10
C ALA A 149 -7.84 -10.95 6.43
N VAL A 150 -7.44 -9.69 6.68
CA VAL A 150 -6.83 -9.29 7.95
C VAL A 150 -7.87 -9.31 9.09
N THR A 151 -9.11 -8.85 8.86
CA THR A 151 -10.15 -8.83 9.90
C THR A 151 -10.82 -10.20 10.10
N HIS A 152 -10.78 -11.05 9.07
CA HIS A 152 -11.35 -12.40 9.03
C HIS A 152 -10.33 -13.44 8.50
N PRO A 153 -9.25 -13.76 9.23
CA PRO A 153 -8.17 -14.63 8.72
C PRO A 153 -8.63 -16.01 8.25
N ASN A 154 -9.64 -16.57 8.91
CA ASN A 154 -10.21 -17.88 8.56
C ASN A 154 -11.04 -17.86 7.27
N GLY A 155 -11.46 -16.68 6.82
CA GLY A 155 -12.17 -16.45 5.56
C GLY A 155 -11.27 -15.91 4.44
N ALA A 156 -9.96 -15.82 4.65
CA ALA A 156 -9.02 -15.29 3.68
C ALA A 156 -8.87 -16.22 2.47
N HIS A 157 -9.02 -15.66 1.28
CA HIS A 157 -8.72 -16.33 0.01
C HIS A 157 -7.25 -16.82 0.03
N PRO A 158 -6.95 -18.06 -0.41
CA PRO A 158 -5.60 -18.63 -0.33
C PRO A 158 -4.50 -17.75 -0.93
N ALA A 159 -4.80 -17.05 -2.03
CA ALA A 159 -3.86 -16.16 -2.72
C ALA A 159 -3.46 -14.89 -1.94
N ILE A 160 -4.10 -14.59 -0.81
CA ILE A 160 -3.83 -13.40 0.02
C ILE A 160 -3.27 -13.78 1.42
N ARG A 161 -3.22 -15.08 1.72
CA ARG A 161 -2.82 -15.57 3.06
C ARG A 161 -1.35 -15.31 3.38
N GLN A 162 -0.50 -15.21 2.37
CA GLN A 162 0.92 -14.95 2.62
C GLN A 162 1.14 -13.48 3.04
N GLU A 163 0.34 -12.57 2.49
CA GLU A 163 0.42 -11.13 2.69
C GLU A 163 -0.05 -10.74 4.09
N ILE A 164 -1.09 -11.39 4.62
CA ILE A 164 -1.68 -11.04 5.93
C ILE A 164 -0.71 -11.24 7.10
N ASN A 165 0.37 -11.99 6.91
CA ASN A 165 1.40 -12.24 7.92
C ASN A 165 2.54 -11.21 7.90
N ASP A 166 2.58 -10.30 6.93
CA ASP A 166 3.60 -9.25 6.84
C ASP A 166 2.98 -7.87 7.07
N SER A 167 2.98 -7.45 8.32
CA SER A 167 2.42 -6.16 8.75
C SER A 167 3.06 -4.97 8.03
N PHE A 168 4.36 -5.02 7.76
CA PHE A 168 5.05 -3.96 7.02
C PHE A 168 4.54 -3.92 5.57
N PHE A 169 4.41 -5.07 4.92
CA PHE A 169 3.93 -5.12 3.54
C PHE A 169 2.47 -4.70 3.42
N ILE A 170 1.61 -5.04 4.38
CA ILE A 170 0.24 -4.52 4.44
C ILE A 170 0.24 -2.99 4.49
N ALA A 171 1.11 -2.38 5.31
CA ALA A 171 1.23 -0.92 5.37
C ALA A 171 1.66 -0.35 4.01
N VAL A 172 2.64 -0.98 3.35
CA VAL A 172 3.08 -0.61 1.99
C VAL A 172 1.92 -0.67 1.00
N LEU A 173 1.12 -1.74 1.01
CA LEU A 173 -0.02 -1.91 0.10
C LEU A 173 -1.11 -0.86 0.33
N LEU A 174 -1.48 -0.58 1.59
CA LEU A 174 -2.48 0.43 1.93
C LEU A 174 -2.04 1.84 1.56
N ILE A 175 -0.77 2.18 1.80
CA ILE A 175 -0.20 3.48 1.48
C ILE A 175 -0.03 3.64 -0.04
N ARG A 176 0.34 2.57 -0.75
CA ARG A 176 0.40 2.57 -2.22
C ARG A 176 -0.98 2.68 -2.86
N HIS A 177 -1.99 2.03 -2.29
CA HIS A 177 -3.37 2.23 -2.71
C HIS A 177 -3.80 3.69 -2.52
N PHE A 178 -3.47 4.29 -1.37
CA PHE A 178 -3.64 5.73 -1.13
C PHE A 178 -2.79 6.59 -2.05
N GLN A 179 -1.68 6.12 -2.61
CA GLN A 179 -0.95 6.92 -3.59
C GLN A 179 -1.67 6.94 -4.94
N LEU A 180 -2.29 5.84 -5.35
CA LEU A 180 -2.76 5.65 -6.73
C LEU A 180 -4.27 5.87 -6.91
N HIS A 181 -5.08 5.54 -5.90
CA HIS A 181 -6.52 5.34 -6.05
C HIS A 181 -7.38 6.07 -5.03
N GLY A 182 -6.81 6.50 -3.91
CA GLY A 182 -7.54 7.10 -2.80
C GLY A 182 -7.34 6.32 -1.52
N GLY A 183 -7.68 6.95 -0.40
CA GLY A 183 -7.77 6.24 0.88
C GLY A 183 -9.03 5.41 0.95
N LEU A 184 -8.97 4.30 1.67
CA LEU A 184 -10.17 3.57 2.08
C LEU A 184 -10.55 3.94 3.51
N ILE A 185 -11.84 3.97 3.81
CA ILE A 185 -12.32 3.99 5.19
C ILE A 185 -12.22 2.56 5.73
N LEU A 186 -11.16 2.34 6.52
CA LEU A 186 -10.83 1.02 7.04
C LEU A 186 -11.64 0.70 8.31
N PRO A 187 -11.89 -0.58 8.59
CA PRO A 187 -12.16 -1.02 9.95
C PRO A 187 -11.03 -0.54 10.88
N PRO A 188 -11.27 -0.23 12.16
CA PRO A 188 -12.52 -0.37 12.90
C PRO A 188 -13.40 0.90 12.86
N LEU A 189 -13.27 1.79 11.88
CA LEU A 189 -14.14 2.96 11.79
C LEU A 189 -15.58 2.56 11.42
N SER A 190 -16.56 3.39 11.82
CA SER A 190 -17.99 3.05 11.73
C SER A 190 -18.43 2.69 10.32
N ALA A 191 -18.05 3.48 9.30
CA ALA A 191 -18.43 3.19 7.93
C ALA A 191 -17.79 1.90 7.39
N GLY A 192 -16.55 1.61 7.79
CA GLY A 192 -15.86 0.35 7.50
C GLY A 192 -16.57 -0.85 8.14
N ARG A 193 -16.88 -0.78 9.44
CA ARG A 193 -17.62 -1.85 10.15
C ARG A 193 -19.02 -2.10 9.57
N VAL A 194 -19.72 -1.05 9.15
CA VAL A 194 -21.03 -1.19 8.49
C VAL A 194 -20.90 -1.99 7.18
N ARG A 195 -19.77 -1.88 6.47
CA ARG A 195 -19.51 -2.73 5.30
C ARG A 195 -19.13 -4.14 5.66
N GLU A 196 -18.30 -4.36 6.68
CA GLU A 196 -17.99 -5.71 7.16
C GLU A 196 -19.26 -6.47 7.57
N ALA A 197 -20.10 -5.87 8.43
CA ALA A 197 -21.31 -6.52 8.91
C ALA A 197 -22.28 -6.90 7.78
N LYS A 198 -22.40 -6.06 6.74
CA LYS A 198 -23.21 -6.39 5.56
C LYS A 198 -22.61 -7.53 4.75
N HIS A 199 -21.28 -7.55 4.61
CA HIS A 199 -20.58 -8.58 3.85
C HIS A 199 -20.59 -9.93 4.58
N GLU A 200 -20.45 -9.95 5.91
CA GLU A 200 -20.58 -11.14 6.76
C GLU A 200 -21.90 -11.89 6.52
N VAL A 201 -23.02 -11.17 6.39
CA VAL A 201 -24.33 -11.77 6.09
C VAL A 201 -24.31 -12.49 4.74
N VAL A 202 -23.68 -11.90 3.73
CA VAL A 202 -23.57 -12.50 2.40
C VAL A 202 -22.67 -13.74 2.44
N VAL A 203 -21.48 -13.63 3.06
CA VAL A 203 -20.54 -14.74 3.20
C VAL A 203 -21.17 -15.91 3.96
N LYS A 204 -21.92 -15.63 5.05
CA LYS A 204 -22.63 -16.65 5.82
C LYS A 204 -23.66 -17.38 4.95
N ARG A 205 -24.47 -16.63 4.19
CA ARG A 205 -25.48 -17.18 3.29
C ARG A 205 -24.86 -18.09 2.22
N GLU A 206 -23.72 -17.70 1.64
CA GLU A 206 -23.03 -18.50 0.63
C GLU A 206 -22.48 -19.79 1.22
N LYS A 207 -21.87 -19.74 2.41
CA LYS A 207 -21.40 -20.92 3.14
C LYS A 207 -22.55 -21.88 3.48
N GLU A 208 -23.68 -21.36 3.96
CA GLU A 208 -24.89 -22.16 4.25
C GLU A 208 -25.47 -22.81 2.99
N ALA A 209 -25.28 -22.21 1.81
CA ALA A 209 -25.65 -22.78 0.54
C ALA A 209 -24.61 -23.79 -0.03
N GLY A 210 -23.57 -24.15 0.75
CA GLY A 210 -22.50 -25.04 0.33
C GLY A 210 -21.54 -24.44 -0.71
N ARG A 211 -21.59 -23.11 -0.92
CA ARG A 211 -20.70 -22.39 -1.82
C ARG A 211 -19.51 -21.82 -1.05
N GLY A 212 -18.36 -21.73 -1.71
CA GLY A 212 -17.17 -21.09 -1.14
C GLY A 212 -17.37 -19.58 -0.99
N ALA A 213 -16.84 -19.02 0.10
CA ALA A 213 -16.83 -17.56 0.31
C ALA A 213 -15.88 -16.83 -0.65
N ASP A 214 -15.02 -17.58 -1.33
CA ASP A 214 -13.94 -17.11 -2.20
C ASP A 214 -14.41 -16.24 -3.38
N ASN A 215 -15.68 -16.35 -3.77
CA ASN A 215 -16.28 -15.59 -4.87
C ASN A 215 -17.04 -14.32 -4.43
N VAL A 216 -17.13 -14.06 -3.12
CA VAL A 216 -17.87 -12.89 -2.62
C VAL A 216 -16.90 -11.74 -2.41
N SER A 217 -17.03 -10.68 -3.22
CA SER A 217 -16.19 -9.49 -3.06
C SER A 217 -16.80 -8.48 -2.08
N ILE A 218 -15.94 -7.80 -1.33
CA ILE A 218 -16.23 -6.65 -0.48
C ILE A 218 -15.65 -5.40 -1.14
N HIS A 219 -16.24 -4.25 -0.85
CA HIS A 219 -15.67 -2.95 -1.19
C HIS A 219 -15.88 -1.97 -0.04
N TYR A 220 -14.79 -1.37 0.43
CA TYR A 220 -14.80 -0.35 1.47
C TYR A 220 -15.06 1.03 0.85
N PRO A 221 -15.71 1.96 1.60
CA PRO A 221 -15.90 3.32 1.11
C PRO A 221 -14.57 4.07 0.96
N ASN A 222 -14.53 5.07 0.09
CA ASN A 222 -13.37 5.97 -0.01
C ASN A 222 -13.31 6.95 1.18
N TRP A 223 -12.09 7.28 1.61
CA TRP A 223 -11.75 8.20 2.71
C TRP A 223 -11.78 9.67 2.29
#